data_AF-A0A6P8KPF4-F1
#
_entry.id   AF-A0A6P8KPF4-F1
#
_cell.length_a   1.000
_cell.length_b   1.000
_cell.length_c   1.000
_cell.angle_alpha   90.00
_cell.angle_beta   90.00
_cell.angle_gamma   90.00
#
_symmetry.space_group_name_H-M   'P 1'
#
loop_
_entity.id
_entity.type
_entity.pdbx_description
1 polymer ?
#
loop_
_entity_poly.entity_id
_entity_poly.type
_entity_poly.pdbx_seq_one_letter_code
_entity_poly.pdbx_strand_id
1 'polypeptide(L)'
;MRRVRLSTRRRRVRIRSTAYRPLISTLKETYGSLERIKIITLAPEKVTDPEVIGQLVERGITVALGHSMASLSDGERAVQQGATLITHLFNAMLPFHHRDPGLVGLLASDAVPHGRTVYFGIISDGVHTHPAALRIAYRTHPQGLILVTDAISALGLEEGVHHIGQLPLQVKQGKAFIAGTETLCGSIAPMDECVRIFQKATDCSVVYAIEAATLHPAQCLKIEKQKGTLDFGSDADFVLLDDQLRVLSTWIAGVCVHRTVK
;
A
#
# COMPACT_ATOMS: atom_id res chain seq x y z
N MET A 1 -6.55 -0.51 -12.50
CA MET A 1 -5.15 -0.76 -12.07
C MET A 1 -5.08 -2.14 -11.42
N ARG A 2 -4.18 -3.04 -11.82
CA ARG A 2 -4.07 -4.38 -11.20
C ARG A 2 -2.82 -4.43 -10.31
N ARG A 3 -2.98 -4.81 -9.04
CA ARG A 3 -1.90 -5.09 -8.08
C ARG A 3 -1.71 -6.60 -7.99
N VAL A 4 -0.47 -7.07 -8.15
CA VAL A 4 -0.12 -8.49 -8.00
C VAL A 4 0.59 -8.67 -6.66
N ARG A 5 0.17 -9.66 -5.86
CA ARG A 5 0.80 -10.00 -4.56
C ARG A 5 1.33 -11.42 -4.62
N LEU A 6 2.59 -11.62 -4.28
CA LEU A 6 3.22 -12.94 -4.19
C LEU A 6 3.44 -13.29 -2.72
N SER A 7 2.71 -14.28 -2.20
CA SER A 7 2.90 -14.77 -0.83
C SER A 7 2.69 -16.28 -0.73
N THR A 8 3.46 -16.92 0.16
CA THR A 8 3.37 -18.36 0.44
C THR A 8 2.24 -18.72 1.41
N ARG A 9 1.69 -17.78 2.20
CA ARG A 9 0.80 -18.12 3.33
C ARG A 9 -0.64 -17.58 3.35
N ARG A 10 -1.10 -16.69 2.45
CA ARG A 10 -2.56 -16.35 2.35
C ARG A 10 -3.02 -16.11 0.90
N ARG A 11 -4.21 -16.62 0.56
CA ARG A 11 -4.77 -16.71 -0.81
C ARG A 11 -5.08 -15.33 -1.41
N ARG A 12 -4.13 -14.74 -2.13
CA ARG A 12 -4.31 -13.89 -3.33
C ARG A 12 -3.19 -14.25 -4.31
N VAL A 13 -3.49 -14.24 -5.62
CA VAL A 13 -2.79 -14.95 -6.72
C VAL A 13 -1.39 -15.47 -6.38
N ARG A 14 -1.32 -16.77 -6.08
CA ARG A 14 -0.06 -17.49 -5.89
C ARG A 14 0.64 -17.61 -7.23
N ILE A 15 1.65 -16.79 -7.49
CA ILE A 15 2.67 -17.16 -8.46
C ILE A 15 3.77 -17.84 -7.66
N ARG A 16 3.70 -19.18 -7.61
CA ARG A 16 4.82 -19.97 -7.14
C ARG A 16 5.87 -19.89 -8.24
N SER A 17 6.97 -19.18 -7.99
CA SER A 17 8.25 -19.59 -8.55
C SER A 17 8.45 -21.02 -8.06
N THR A 18 8.22 -22.00 -8.94
CA THR A 18 8.81 -23.32 -8.76
C THR A 18 10.29 -23.15 -9.03
N ALA A 19 11.15 -23.94 -8.38
CA ALA A 19 12.61 -23.86 -8.46
C ALA A 19 13.21 -23.97 -9.90
N TYR A 20 12.38 -24.04 -10.92
CA TYR A 20 12.73 -24.22 -12.33
C TYR A 20 12.15 -23.15 -13.28
N ARG A 21 11.40 -22.14 -12.81
CA ARG A 21 10.83 -21.11 -13.71
C ARG A 21 11.14 -19.66 -13.29
N PRO A 22 11.68 -18.83 -14.22
CA PRO A 22 11.85 -17.40 -13.99
C PRO A 22 10.52 -16.70 -13.68
N LEU A 23 10.50 -15.84 -12.66
CA LEU A 23 9.29 -15.15 -12.19
C LEU A 23 8.62 -14.33 -13.29
N ILE A 24 9.39 -13.66 -14.15
CA ILE A 24 8.87 -12.89 -15.29
C ILE A 24 8.07 -13.77 -16.24
N SER A 25 8.56 -14.97 -16.54
CA SER A 25 7.86 -15.92 -17.40
C SER A 25 6.54 -16.32 -16.77
N THR A 26 6.53 -16.64 -15.48
CA THR A 26 5.28 -17.02 -14.78
C THR A 26 4.30 -15.84 -14.69
N LEU A 27 4.78 -14.61 -14.50
CA LEU A 27 3.96 -13.41 -14.55
C LEU A 27 3.29 -13.24 -15.92
N LYS A 28 4.04 -13.43 -17.02
CA LYS A 28 3.52 -13.35 -18.39
C LYS A 28 2.53 -14.46 -18.70
N GLU A 29 2.78 -15.68 -18.26
CA GLU A 29 1.83 -16.79 -18.41
C GLU A 29 0.53 -16.52 -17.65
N THR A 30 0.62 -15.91 -16.46
CA THR A 30 -0.55 -15.66 -15.60
C THR A 30 -1.37 -14.46 -16.06
N TYR A 31 -0.71 -13.37 -16.46
CA TYR A 31 -1.36 -12.07 -16.73
C TYR A 31 -1.29 -11.61 -18.19
N GLY A 32 -0.58 -12.33 -19.05
CA GLY A 32 -0.28 -11.91 -20.41
C GLY A 32 0.74 -10.77 -20.41
N SER A 33 0.35 -9.61 -20.96
CA SER A 33 1.20 -8.42 -20.95
C SER A 33 1.33 -7.83 -19.54
N LEU A 34 2.55 -7.38 -19.20
CA LEU A 34 2.85 -6.71 -17.93
C LEU A 34 2.66 -5.18 -17.99
N GLU A 35 2.35 -4.60 -19.16
CA GLU A 35 2.27 -3.14 -19.37
C GLU A 35 1.27 -2.42 -18.44
N ARG A 36 0.20 -3.12 -18.03
CA ARG A 36 -0.86 -2.58 -17.16
C ARG A 36 -0.62 -2.85 -15.67
N ILE A 37 0.50 -3.48 -15.33
CA ILE A 37 0.91 -3.72 -13.94
C ILE A 37 1.78 -2.55 -13.52
N LYS A 38 1.41 -1.90 -12.41
CA LYS A 38 2.17 -0.74 -11.88
C LYS A 38 2.90 -1.05 -10.59
N ILE A 39 2.37 -1.98 -9.80
CA ILE A 39 2.98 -2.42 -8.54
C ILE A 39 2.95 -3.94 -8.47
N ILE A 40 4.09 -4.54 -8.11
CA ILE A 40 4.20 -5.94 -7.71
C ILE A 40 4.72 -6.00 -6.28
N THR A 41 3.97 -6.66 -5.39
CA THR A 41 4.45 -6.99 -4.04
C THR A 41 5.10 -8.37 -4.05
N LEU A 42 6.35 -8.46 -3.59
CA LEU A 42 7.09 -9.71 -3.41
C LEU A 42 7.75 -9.80 -2.03
N ALA A 43 8.13 -11.02 -1.65
CA ALA A 43 8.92 -11.31 -0.46
C ALA A 43 10.38 -11.50 -0.89
N PRO A 44 11.32 -10.60 -0.52
CA PRO A 44 12.68 -10.62 -1.06
C PRO A 44 13.44 -11.89 -0.70
N GLU A 45 13.18 -12.51 0.45
CA GLU A 45 13.79 -13.79 0.87
C GLU A 45 13.32 -15.00 0.02
N LYS A 46 12.31 -14.80 -0.83
CA LYS A 46 11.78 -15.82 -1.77
C LYS A 46 12.22 -15.59 -3.21
N VAL A 47 12.94 -14.50 -3.47
CA VAL A 47 13.48 -14.19 -4.79
C VAL A 47 14.76 -14.98 -4.99
N THR A 48 14.73 -15.94 -5.93
CA THR A 48 15.88 -16.77 -6.29
C THR A 48 16.71 -16.15 -7.43
N ASP A 49 16.08 -15.35 -8.28
CA ASP A 49 16.72 -14.64 -9.38
C ASP A 49 17.08 -13.22 -8.92
N PRO A 50 18.38 -12.91 -8.73
CA PRO A 50 18.81 -11.62 -8.20
C PRO A 50 18.53 -10.45 -9.16
N GLU A 51 18.30 -10.70 -10.46
CA GLU A 51 18.08 -9.64 -11.44
C GLU A 51 16.61 -9.27 -11.58
N VAL A 52 15.69 -10.08 -11.04
CA VAL A 52 14.26 -9.93 -11.29
C VAL A 52 13.71 -8.58 -10.86
N ILE A 53 14.22 -8.01 -9.75
CA ILE A 53 13.76 -6.71 -9.27
C ILE A 53 14.18 -5.61 -10.27
N GLY A 54 15.44 -5.63 -10.72
CA GLY A 54 15.93 -4.73 -11.75
C GLY A 54 15.13 -4.85 -13.05
N GLN A 55 14.88 -6.08 -13.51
CA GLN A 55 14.08 -6.34 -14.70
C GLN A 55 12.64 -5.79 -14.57
N LEU A 56 12.00 -5.89 -13.40
CA LEU A 56 10.67 -5.30 -13.18
C LEU A 56 10.72 -3.77 -13.19
N VAL A 57 11.74 -3.18 -12.55
CA VAL A 57 11.94 -1.73 -12.48
C VAL A 57 12.20 -1.13 -13.86
N GLU A 58 13.01 -1.78 -14.70
CA GLU A 58 13.26 -1.39 -16.10
C GLU A 58 11.98 -1.33 -16.94
N ARG A 59 10.97 -2.12 -16.57
CA ARG A 59 9.64 -2.13 -17.20
C ARG A 59 8.70 -1.05 -16.65
N GLY A 60 9.19 -0.17 -15.78
CA GLY A 60 8.40 0.86 -15.11
C GLY A 60 7.44 0.31 -14.06
N ILE A 61 7.72 -0.88 -13.50
CA ILE A 61 6.92 -1.49 -12.44
C ILE A 61 7.55 -1.15 -11.08
N THR A 62 6.78 -0.55 -10.19
CA THR A 62 7.20 -0.33 -8.80
C THR A 62 7.22 -1.66 -8.07
N VAL A 63 8.41 -2.05 -7.60
CA VAL A 63 8.57 -3.27 -6.78
C VAL A 63 8.37 -2.93 -5.32
N ALA A 64 7.40 -3.61 -4.70
CA ALA A 64 7.08 -3.48 -3.30
C ALA A 64 7.50 -4.72 -2.50
N LEU A 65 7.98 -4.51 -1.28
CA LEU A 65 8.36 -5.56 -0.34
C LEU A 65 7.23 -5.79 0.66
N GLY A 66 6.84 -7.04 0.90
CA GLY A 66 5.83 -7.36 1.90
C GLY A 66 5.38 -8.80 1.85
N HIS A 67 4.52 -9.21 2.79
CA HIS A 67 4.15 -10.62 2.96
C HIS A 67 5.38 -11.53 3.15
N SER A 68 6.33 -11.05 3.94
CA SER A 68 7.72 -11.47 3.95
C SER A 68 8.24 -11.68 5.37
N MET A 69 9.13 -12.65 5.52
CA MET A 69 9.90 -12.89 6.74
C MET A 69 11.37 -12.48 6.57
N ALA A 70 11.63 -11.48 5.73
CA ALA A 70 12.95 -10.98 5.41
C ALA A 70 13.62 -10.22 6.57
N SER A 71 14.93 -10.40 6.70
CA SER A 71 15.78 -9.55 7.52
C SER A 71 15.88 -8.14 6.95
N LEU A 72 16.47 -7.22 7.70
CA LEU A 72 16.86 -5.91 7.16
C LEU A 72 17.79 -6.07 5.95
N SER A 73 18.80 -6.93 6.03
CA SER A 73 19.78 -7.14 4.96
C SER A 73 19.15 -7.65 3.66
N ASP A 74 18.12 -8.50 3.74
CA ASP A 74 17.32 -8.93 2.58
C ASP A 74 16.60 -7.74 1.94
N GLY A 75 15.99 -6.88 2.77
CA GLY A 75 15.32 -5.66 2.34
C GLY A 75 16.28 -4.67 1.67
N GLU A 76 17.44 -4.43 2.26
CA GLU A 76 18.46 -3.52 1.74
C GLU A 76 18.97 -3.97 0.38
N ARG A 77 19.26 -5.28 0.22
CA ARG A 77 19.62 -5.85 -1.08
C ARG A 77 18.53 -5.61 -2.14
N ALA A 78 17.27 -5.79 -1.77
CA ALA A 78 16.16 -5.53 -2.69
C ALA A 78 16.04 -4.04 -3.07
N VAL A 79 16.30 -3.13 -2.13
CA VAL A 79 16.33 -1.68 -2.39
C VAL A 79 17.51 -1.28 -3.28
N GLN A 80 18.68 -1.90 -3.10
CA GLN A 80 19.83 -1.73 -4.00
C GLN A 80 19.49 -2.14 -5.44
N GLN A 81 18.70 -3.21 -5.61
CA GLN A 81 18.20 -3.68 -6.90
C GLN A 81 17.06 -2.82 -7.48
N GLY A 82 16.52 -1.87 -6.71
CA GLY A 82 15.55 -0.89 -7.18
C GLY A 82 14.13 -1.02 -6.61
N ALA A 83 13.90 -1.87 -5.60
CA ALA A 83 12.65 -1.82 -4.85
C ALA A 83 12.51 -0.47 -4.12
N THR A 84 11.33 0.12 -4.15
CA THR A 84 11.08 1.48 -3.58
C THR A 84 9.83 1.57 -2.74
N LEU A 85 9.14 0.46 -2.46
CA LEU A 85 7.89 0.46 -1.71
C LEU A 85 7.84 -0.67 -0.68
N ILE A 86 7.30 -0.42 0.50
CA ILE A 86 6.89 -1.44 1.47
C ILE A 86 5.36 -1.53 1.45
N THR A 87 4.84 -2.73 1.32
CA THR A 87 3.41 -3.00 1.34
C THR A 87 2.92 -3.06 2.78
N HIS A 88 1.91 -2.22 3.11
CA HIS A 88 1.14 -2.20 4.36
C HIS A 88 2.00 -2.44 5.63
N LEU A 89 2.96 -1.54 5.88
CA LEU A 89 3.91 -1.56 6.99
C LEU A 89 3.30 -2.12 8.29
N PHE A 90 4.07 -2.96 9.00
CA PHE A 90 3.69 -3.77 10.17
C PHE A 90 2.83 -5.00 9.88
N ASN A 91 2.08 -5.05 8.78
CA ASN A 91 1.13 -6.12 8.52
C ASN A 91 1.76 -7.26 7.70
N ALA A 92 1.55 -8.50 8.15
CA ALA A 92 2.06 -9.70 7.47
C ALA A 92 3.55 -9.64 7.12
N MET A 93 4.37 -9.11 8.03
CA MET A 93 5.82 -9.08 7.95
C MET A 93 6.44 -9.46 9.30
N LEU A 94 7.76 -9.69 9.34
CA LEU A 94 8.46 -9.87 10.61
C LEU A 94 8.22 -8.67 11.54
N PRO A 95 7.88 -8.90 12.82
CA PRO A 95 7.82 -7.83 13.81
C PRO A 95 9.19 -7.18 13.99
N PHE A 96 9.19 -5.89 14.30
CA PHE A 96 10.42 -5.17 14.62
C PHE A 96 11.15 -5.82 15.80
N HIS A 97 12.45 -6.05 15.66
CA HIS A 97 13.33 -6.48 16.73
C HIS A 97 14.62 -5.63 16.72
N HIS A 98 15.12 -5.25 17.89
CA HIS A 98 16.25 -4.31 17.99
C HIS A 98 17.57 -4.82 17.36
N ARG A 99 17.77 -6.15 17.24
CA ARG A 99 18.96 -6.74 16.59
C ARG A 99 18.82 -6.90 15.07
N ASP A 100 17.60 -7.09 14.61
CA ASP A 100 17.26 -7.18 13.20
C ASP A 100 15.86 -6.59 13.05
N PRO A 101 15.75 -5.33 12.59
CA PRO A 101 14.47 -4.65 12.50
C PRO A 101 13.62 -5.12 11.30
N GLY A 102 14.11 -6.09 10.51
CA GLY A 102 13.42 -6.59 9.32
C GLY A 102 13.15 -5.48 8.31
N LEU A 103 12.06 -5.64 7.54
CA LEU A 103 11.65 -4.62 6.57
C LEU A 103 11.26 -3.27 7.20
N VAL A 104 10.87 -3.24 8.48
CA VAL A 104 10.56 -1.98 9.19
C VAL A 104 11.84 -1.13 9.33
N GLY A 105 13.01 -1.77 9.44
CA GLY A 105 14.29 -1.07 9.53
C GLY A 105 14.66 -0.26 8.29
N LEU A 106 14.07 -0.55 7.13
CA LEU A 106 14.31 0.22 5.90
C LEU A 106 13.89 1.69 6.02
N LEU A 107 13.00 2.03 6.96
CA LEU A 107 12.62 3.42 7.22
C LEU A 107 13.78 4.26 7.76
N ALA A 108 14.82 3.63 8.32
CA ALA A 108 15.97 4.29 8.93
C ALA A 108 17.31 3.63 8.55
N SER A 109 17.36 2.93 7.41
CA SER A 109 18.57 2.24 6.97
C SER A 109 19.53 3.19 6.25
N ASP A 110 20.79 3.19 6.69
CA ASP A 110 21.89 3.93 6.05
C ASP A 110 22.38 3.27 4.74
N ALA A 111 21.90 2.05 4.44
CA ALA A 111 22.22 1.34 3.20
C ALA A 111 21.29 1.71 2.04
N VAL A 112 20.25 2.54 2.29
CA VAL A 112 19.40 3.09 1.24
C VAL A 112 20.21 4.11 0.43
N PRO A 113 20.30 3.97 -0.91
CA PRO A 113 21.07 4.90 -1.73
C PRO A 113 20.61 6.36 -1.58
N HIS A 114 21.57 7.28 -1.54
CA HIS A 114 21.27 8.71 -1.44
C HIS A 114 20.32 9.18 -2.56
N GLY A 115 19.34 10.01 -2.22
CA GLY A 115 18.31 10.48 -3.15
C GLY A 115 17.23 9.44 -3.49
N ARG A 116 17.24 8.25 -2.87
CA ARG A 116 16.19 7.24 -3.04
C ARG A 116 15.27 7.22 -1.82
N THR A 117 14.01 7.58 -2.03
CA THR A 117 12.96 7.42 -1.02
C THR A 117 12.42 5.99 -1.04
N VAL A 118 12.39 5.33 0.12
CA VAL A 118 11.67 4.06 0.30
C VAL A 118 10.27 4.38 0.83
N TYR A 119 9.30 4.33 -0.07
CA TYR A 119 7.91 4.54 0.31
C TYR A 119 7.37 3.36 1.12
N PHE A 120 6.32 3.57 1.89
CA PHE A 120 5.61 2.51 2.59
C PHE A 120 4.13 2.84 2.69
N GLY A 121 3.29 1.88 2.30
CA GLY A 121 1.86 1.95 2.55
C GLY A 121 1.58 1.68 4.03
N ILE A 122 0.73 2.46 4.67
CA ILE A 122 0.25 2.22 6.03
C ILE A 122 -1.29 2.31 6.07
N ILE A 123 -1.92 1.41 6.82
CA ILE A 123 -3.38 1.34 6.97
C ILE A 123 -3.78 2.05 8.26
N SER A 124 -4.47 3.17 8.15
CA SER A 124 -4.88 4.02 9.28
C SER A 124 -6.40 3.97 9.52
N ASP A 125 -6.96 2.77 9.61
CA ASP A 125 -8.40 2.56 9.85
C ASP A 125 -8.76 2.41 11.34
N GLY A 126 -7.80 2.68 12.24
CA GLY A 126 -7.98 2.54 13.68
C GLY A 126 -7.99 1.08 14.17
N VAL A 127 -7.73 0.11 13.29
CA VAL A 127 -7.77 -1.32 13.61
C VAL A 127 -6.47 -2.02 13.25
N HIS A 128 -6.02 -1.91 12.00
CA HIS A 128 -4.82 -2.59 11.51
C HIS A 128 -3.53 -2.05 12.12
N THR A 129 -3.52 -0.74 12.42
CA THR A 129 -2.34 -0.08 12.96
C THR A 129 -2.72 0.73 14.18
N HIS A 130 -2.08 0.42 15.31
CA HIS A 130 -2.26 1.18 16.54
C HIS A 130 -1.79 2.65 16.34
N PRO A 131 -2.47 3.66 16.91
CA PRO A 131 -2.09 5.07 16.76
C PRO A 131 -0.62 5.38 17.11
N ALA A 132 -0.05 4.68 18.09
CA ALA A 132 1.37 4.82 18.42
C ALA A 132 2.30 4.34 17.30
N ALA A 133 1.95 3.27 16.58
CA ALA A 133 2.72 2.78 15.45
C ALA A 133 2.61 3.73 14.25
N LEU A 134 1.44 4.36 14.03
CA LEU A 134 1.29 5.44 13.04
C LEU A 134 2.26 6.59 13.32
N ARG A 135 2.35 7.03 14.59
CA ARG A 135 3.28 8.09 15.02
C ARG A 135 4.74 7.70 14.83
N ILE A 136 5.11 6.47 15.16
CA ILE A 136 6.48 5.98 14.98
C ILE A 136 6.84 6.04 13.49
N ALA A 137 6.03 5.43 12.62
CA ALA A 137 6.30 5.41 11.19
C ALA A 137 6.39 6.83 10.59
N TYR A 138 5.44 7.70 10.95
CA TYR A 138 5.42 9.10 10.51
C TYR A 138 6.68 9.86 10.93
N ARG A 139 7.09 9.76 12.20
CA ARG A 139 8.24 10.49 12.73
C ARG A 139 9.57 9.96 12.21
N THR A 140 9.65 8.66 11.93
CA THR A 140 10.87 8.04 11.41
C THR A 140 11.11 8.39 9.95
N HIS A 141 10.09 8.27 9.09
CA HIS A 141 10.26 8.51 7.65
C HIS A 141 9.02 9.15 7.02
N PRO A 142 8.77 10.46 7.26
CA PRO A 142 7.56 11.12 6.79
C PRO A 142 7.49 11.21 5.26
N GLN A 143 8.63 11.31 4.58
CA GLN A 143 8.68 11.44 3.11
C GLN A 143 8.23 10.17 2.37
N GLY A 144 8.37 8.99 2.98
CA GLY A 144 7.98 7.72 2.38
C GLY A 144 6.54 7.30 2.68
N LEU A 145 5.84 7.99 3.58
CA LEU A 145 4.55 7.50 4.08
C LEU A 145 3.43 7.64 3.04
N ILE A 146 2.77 6.54 2.73
CA ILE A 146 1.60 6.51 1.86
C ILE A 146 0.41 5.94 2.64
N LEU A 147 -0.70 6.67 2.68
CA LEU A 147 -1.95 6.13 3.21
C LEU A 147 -2.55 5.16 2.19
N VAL A 148 -2.86 3.95 2.66
CA VAL A 148 -3.54 2.92 1.86
C VAL A 148 -4.71 2.37 2.67
N THR A 149 -5.83 2.12 2.01
CA THR A 149 -6.96 1.46 2.68
C THR A 149 -6.71 -0.04 2.86
N ASP A 150 -6.09 -0.69 1.86
CA ASP A 150 -6.20 -2.15 1.67
C ASP A 150 -7.65 -2.64 1.77
N ALA A 151 -8.57 -1.80 1.29
CA ALA A 151 -9.99 -2.08 1.33
C ALA A 151 -10.31 -3.32 0.49
N ILE A 152 -11.22 -4.15 1.01
CA ILE A 152 -11.79 -5.27 0.27
C ILE A 152 -13.17 -4.90 -0.27
N SER A 153 -13.74 -5.74 -1.14
CA SER A 153 -15.05 -5.48 -1.75
C SER A 153 -16.22 -5.44 -0.75
N ALA A 154 -15.95 -5.60 0.55
CA ALA A 154 -16.91 -5.40 1.63
C ALA A 154 -17.07 -3.91 2.01
N LEU A 155 -16.16 -3.03 1.55
CA LEU A 155 -16.31 -1.60 1.71
C LEU A 155 -17.62 -1.14 1.04
N GLY A 156 -18.49 -0.51 1.82
CA GLY A 156 -19.81 -0.03 1.37
C GLY A 156 -20.94 -1.06 1.50
N LEU A 157 -20.68 -2.27 2.00
CA LEU A 157 -21.72 -3.24 2.33
C LEU A 157 -22.29 -3.00 3.74
N GLU A 158 -23.57 -3.33 3.91
CA GLU A 158 -24.25 -3.34 5.21
C GLU A 158 -23.67 -4.42 6.14
N GLU A 159 -23.96 -4.30 7.44
CA GLU A 159 -23.59 -5.35 8.40
C GLU A 159 -24.24 -6.69 8.05
N GLY A 160 -23.48 -7.78 8.18
CA GLY A 160 -23.96 -9.10 7.82
C GLY A 160 -22.87 -10.01 7.27
N VAL A 161 -23.29 -11.21 6.84
CA VAL A 161 -22.38 -12.20 6.22
C VAL A 161 -22.38 -12.01 4.71
N HIS A 162 -21.20 -11.75 4.15
CA HIS A 162 -20.97 -11.52 2.73
C HIS A 162 -19.94 -12.51 2.20
N HIS A 163 -19.97 -12.80 0.90
CA HIS A 163 -19.00 -13.69 0.27
C HIS A 163 -18.08 -12.88 -0.65
N ILE A 164 -16.77 -12.88 -0.34
CA ILE A 164 -15.74 -12.26 -1.20
C ILE A 164 -14.89 -13.38 -1.79
N GLY A 165 -15.15 -13.68 -3.05
CA GLY A 165 -14.67 -14.90 -3.69
C GLY A 165 -15.23 -16.13 -2.96
N GLN A 166 -14.36 -17.04 -2.55
CA GLN A 166 -14.74 -18.25 -1.80
C GLN A 166 -14.75 -18.07 -0.28
N LEU A 167 -14.44 -16.87 0.22
CA LEU A 167 -14.29 -16.62 1.66
C LEU A 167 -15.56 -15.96 2.22
N PRO A 168 -16.28 -16.63 3.15
CA PRO A 168 -17.35 -15.99 3.90
C PRO A 168 -16.74 -14.99 4.88
N LEU A 169 -17.28 -13.78 4.88
CA LEU A 169 -16.85 -12.66 5.70
C LEU A 169 -18.04 -12.13 6.47
N GLN A 170 -17.80 -11.64 7.67
CA GLN A 170 -18.80 -10.94 8.47
C GLN A 170 -18.39 -9.48 8.63
N VAL A 171 -19.24 -8.58 8.14
CA VAL A 171 -19.14 -7.14 8.39
C VAL A 171 -19.90 -6.84 9.69
N LYS A 172 -19.20 -6.28 10.66
CA LYS A 172 -19.76 -5.90 11.96
C LYS A 172 -18.98 -4.71 12.52
N GLN A 173 -19.68 -3.69 13.01
CA GLN A 173 -19.10 -2.49 13.62
C GLN A 173 -18.06 -1.80 12.75
N GLY A 174 -18.34 -1.68 11.44
CA GLY A 174 -17.41 -1.06 10.49
C GLY A 174 -16.12 -1.84 10.25
N LYS A 175 -16.09 -3.14 10.57
CA LYS A 175 -14.92 -4.02 10.36
C LYS A 175 -15.31 -5.30 9.64
N ALA A 176 -14.37 -5.87 8.89
CA ALA A 176 -14.55 -7.15 8.20
C ALA A 176 -13.76 -8.26 8.90
N PHE A 177 -14.46 -9.35 9.24
CA PHE A 177 -13.90 -10.54 9.88
C PHE A 177 -14.10 -11.76 8.99
N ILE A 178 -13.24 -12.78 9.11
CA ILE A 178 -13.54 -14.11 8.57
C ILE A 178 -14.74 -14.65 9.35
N ALA A 179 -15.80 -15.04 8.63
CA ALA A 179 -17.04 -15.48 9.25
C ALA A 179 -16.79 -16.62 10.24
N GLY A 180 -17.37 -16.50 11.44
CA GLY A 180 -17.16 -17.46 12.54
C GLY A 180 -15.84 -17.30 13.30
N THR A 181 -15.08 -16.22 13.09
CA THR A 181 -13.83 -15.93 13.81
C THR A 181 -13.73 -14.44 14.18
N GLU A 182 -12.75 -14.10 15.03
CA GLU A 182 -12.34 -12.70 15.28
C GLU A 182 -11.17 -12.25 14.40
N THR A 183 -10.80 -13.03 13.37
CA THR A 183 -9.69 -12.69 12.48
C THR A 183 -10.12 -11.62 11.49
N LEU A 184 -9.49 -10.46 11.55
CA LEU A 184 -9.69 -9.38 10.58
C LEU A 184 -9.28 -9.79 9.16
N CYS A 185 -10.06 -9.34 8.17
CA CYS A 185 -9.81 -9.59 6.77
C CYS A 185 -9.87 -8.29 5.97
N GLY A 186 -8.71 -7.66 5.76
CA GLY A 186 -8.61 -6.39 5.04
C GLY A 186 -9.33 -5.25 5.76
N SER A 187 -9.26 -4.06 5.18
CA SER A 187 -10.01 -2.91 5.70
C SER A 187 -11.34 -2.74 5.00
N ILE A 188 -12.24 -2.01 5.64
CA ILE A 188 -13.43 -1.42 5.01
C ILE A 188 -13.52 0.08 5.33
N ALA A 189 -12.41 0.72 5.71
CA ALA A 189 -12.37 2.16 5.90
C ALA A 189 -12.12 2.86 4.54
N PRO A 190 -12.90 3.89 4.21
CA PRO A 190 -12.65 4.72 3.05
C PRO A 190 -11.40 5.61 3.26
N MET A 191 -10.88 6.16 2.17
CA MET A 191 -9.62 6.91 2.21
C MET A 191 -9.73 8.20 3.03
N ASP A 192 -10.85 8.92 2.95
CA ASP A 192 -11.08 10.15 3.73
C ASP A 192 -11.09 9.87 5.23
N GLU A 193 -11.64 8.72 5.65
CA GLU A 193 -11.57 8.27 7.04
C GLU A 193 -10.14 7.92 7.45
N CYS A 194 -9.39 7.22 6.60
CA CYS A 194 -7.97 6.93 6.84
C CYS A 194 -7.15 8.21 7.04
N VAL A 195 -7.41 9.25 6.25
CA VAL A 195 -6.77 10.57 6.36
C VAL A 195 -7.10 11.22 7.72
N ARG A 196 -8.38 11.26 8.11
CA ARG A 196 -8.81 11.84 9.39
C ARG A 196 -8.24 11.11 10.60
N ILE A 197 -8.28 9.77 10.59
CA ILE A 197 -7.75 8.94 11.68
C ILE A 197 -6.23 9.14 11.79
N PHE A 198 -5.53 9.14 10.65
CA PHE A 198 -4.09 9.37 10.63
C PHE A 198 -3.74 10.74 11.18
N GLN A 199 -4.36 11.81 10.66
CA GLN A 199 -4.15 13.18 11.10
C GLN A 199 -4.36 13.32 12.61
N LYS A 200 -5.47 12.79 13.12
CA LYS A 200 -5.78 12.81 14.56
C LYS A 200 -4.77 12.02 15.40
N ALA A 201 -4.29 10.89 14.90
CA ALA A 201 -3.37 10.02 15.61
C ALA A 201 -1.96 10.59 15.70
N THR A 202 -1.52 11.33 14.67
CA THR A 202 -0.15 11.84 14.53
C THR A 202 0.01 13.31 14.86
N ASP A 203 -1.09 14.07 14.86
CA ASP A 203 -1.11 15.52 14.96
C ASP A 203 -0.29 16.20 13.85
N CYS A 204 -0.19 15.56 12.68
CA CYS A 204 0.41 16.17 11.51
C CYS A 204 -0.48 17.27 10.94
N SER A 205 0.08 18.10 10.07
CA SER A 205 -0.72 19.08 9.34
C SER A 205 -1.75 18.39 8.45
N VAL A 206 -2.87 19.08 8.21
CA VAL A 206 -3.89 18.66 7.24
C VAL A 206 -3.27 18.45 5.86
N VAL A 207 -2.38 19.37 5.46
CA VAL A 207 -1.65 19.31 4.19
C VAL A 207 -0.90 17.99 4.07
N TYR A 208 -0.10 17.64 5.08
CA TYR A 208 0.68 16.40 5.07
C TYR A 208 -0.22 15.15 5.01
N ALA A 209 -1.32 15.13 5.77
CA ALA A 209 -2.24 14.01 5.77
C ALA A 209 -2.88 13.77 4.39
N ILE A 210 -3.18 14.86 3.67
CA ILE A 210 -3.68 14.81 2.29
C ILE A 210 -2.56 14.37 1.33
N GLU A 211 -1.37 14.95 1.43
CA GLU A 211 -0.20 14.58 0.61
C GLU A 211 0.14 13.10 0.73
N ALA A 212 0.04 12.52 1.93
CA ALA A 212 0.23 11.10 2.15
C ALA A 212 -0.79 10.21 1.42
N ALA A 213 -1.96 10.74 1.09
CA ALA A 213 -2.99 10.04 0.30
C ALA A 213 -2.99 10.40 -1.20
N THR A 214 -2.30 11.47 -1.60
CA THR A 214 -2.34 11.99 -2.99
C THR A 214 -0.94 12.14 -3.60
N LEU A 215 -0.11 13.02 -3.06
CA LEU A 215 1.20 13.38 -3.59
C LEU A 215 2.21 12.23 -3.46
N HIS A 216 2.40 11.68 -2.26
CA HIS A 216 3.36 10.60 -2.02
C HIS A 216 3.09 9.35 -2.87
N PRO A 217 1.85 8.84 -3.01
CA PRO A 217 1.59 7.73 -3.94
C PRO A 217 1.85 8.12 -5.40
N ALA A 218 1.60 9.37 -5.80
CA ALA A 218 1.91 9.83 -7.15
C ALA A 218 3.42 9.86 -7.40
N GLN A 219 4.22 10.36 -6.45
CA GLN A 219 5.69 10.35 -6.52
C GLN A 219 6.26 8.92 -6.51
N CYS A 220 5.71 8.02 -5.68
CA CYS A 220 6.09 6.60 -5.65
C CYS A 220 5.86 5.90 -7.01
N LEU A 221 4.85 6.35 -7.75
CA LEU A 221 4.51 5.83 -9.08
C LEU A 221 5.11 6.65 -10.23
N LYS A 222 5.82 7.75 -9.94
CA LYS A 222 6.41 8.67 -10.91
C LYS A 222 5.39 9.30 -11.85
N ILE A 223 4.22 9.66 -11.31
CA ILE A 223 3.09 10.30 -12.03
C ILE A 223 2.70 11.65 -11.43
N GLU A 224 3.53 12.22 -10.55
CA GLU A 224 3.27 13.46 -9.82
C GLU A 224 3.08 14.68 -10.73
N LYS A 225 3.60 14.64 -11.97
CA LYS A 225 3.35 15.69 -12.98
C LYS A 225 1.91 15.72 -13.48
N GLN A 226 1.15 14.63 -13.30
CA GLN A 226 -0.22 14.48 -13.80
C GLN A 226 -1.24 14.32 -12.68
N LYS A 227 -0.84 13.74 -11.54
CA LYS A 227 -1.72 13.34 -10.45
C LYS A 227 -1.12 13.72 -9.10
N GLY A 228 -1.98 13.94 -8.10
CA GLY A 228 -1.56 14.14 -6.71
C GLY A 228 -1.20 15.59 -6.36
N THR A 229 -1.16 16.49 -7.35
CA THR A 229 -1.02 17.94 -7.16
C THR A 229 -2.19 18.69 -7.79
N LEU A 230 -2.28 20.00 -7.49
CA LEU A 230 -3.21 20.94 -8.13
C LEU A 230 -2.43 21.98 -8.96
N ASP A 231 -1.36 21.51 -9.63
CA ASP A 231 -0.50 22.37 -10.43
C ASP A 231 -1.10 22.61 -11.83
N PHE A 232 -0.74 23.73 -12.45
CA PHE A 232 -1.13 23.99 -13.84
C PHE A 232 -0.62 22.87 -14.76
N GLY A 233 -1.53 22.28 -15.53
CA GLY A 233 -1.24 21.20 -16.48
C GLY A 233 -1.37 19.78 -15.91
N SER A 234 -1.64 19.61 -14.61
CA SER A 234 -2.06 18.32 -14.07
C SER A 234 -3.50 17.99 -14.47
N ASP A 235 -3.88 16.72 -14.36
CA ASP A 235 -5.28 16.35 -14.56
C ASP A 235 -6.15 16.99 -13.46
N ALA A 236 -7.32 17.49 -13.84
CA ALA A 236 -8.30 18.09 -12.92
C ALA A 236 -9.04 17.02 -12.09
N ASP A 237 -8.28 16.21 -11.36
CA ASP A 237 -8.73 15.24 -10.38
C ASP A 237 -8.58 15.85 -8.98
N PHE A 238 -9.69 16.23 -8.36
CA PHE A 238 -9.66 16.89 -7.06
C PHE A 238 -10.89 16.56 -6.22
N VAL A 239 -10.77 16.81 -4.92
CA VAL A 239 -11.87 16.66 -3.96
C VAL A 239 -12.10 18.00 -3.27
N LEU A 240 -13.37 18.32 -3.00
CA LEU A 240 -13.72 19.38 -2.08
C LEU A 240 -14.03 18.76 -0.73
N LEU A 241 -13.43 19.30 0.32
CA LEU A 241 -13.57 18.82 1.69
C LEU A 241 -14.19 19.92 2.58
N ASP A 242 -14.90 19.53 3.62
CA ASP A 242 -15.27 20.43 4.72
C ASP A 242 -14.11 20.62 5.72
N ASP A 243 -14.30 21.47 6.72
CA ASP A 243 -13.31 21.75 7.77
C ASP A 243 -12.98 20.52 8.63
N GLN A 244 -13.78 19.47 8.57
CA GLN A 244 -13.54 18.19 9.23
C GLN A 244 -12.95 17.14 8.30
N LEU A 245 -12.51 17.53 7.09
CA LEU A 245 -11.98 16.66 6.05
C LEU A 245 -12.96 15.57 5.58
N ARG A 246 -14.26 15.88 5.55
CA ARG A 246 -15.28 15.03 4.92
C ARG A 246 -15.47 15.45 3.48
N VAL A 247 -15.69 14.48 2.60
CA VAL A 247 -15.86 14.73 1.16
C VAL A 247 -17.20 15.41 0.88
N LEU A 248 -17.15 16.58 0.25
CA LEU A 248 -18.31 17.31 -0.26
C LEU A 248 -18.57 16.99 -1.73
N SER A 249 -17.50 16.90 -2.53
CA SER A 249 -17.59 16.46 -3.93
C SER A 249 -16.27 15.89 -4.44
N THR A 250 -16.36 15.07 -5.48
CA THR A 250 -15.21 14.49 -6.19
C THR A 250 -15.30 14.81 -7.66
N TRP A 251 -14.16 15.20 -8.22
CA TRP A 251 -14.01 15.61 -9.61
C TRP A 251 -12.95 14.74 -10.27
N ILE A 252 -13.25 14.24 -11.46
CA ILE A 252 -12.33 13.44 -12.28
C ILE A 252 -12.29 14.07 -13.67
N ALA A 253 -11.08 14.40 -14.14
CA ALA A 253 -10.85 15.11 -15.40
C ALA A 253 -11.74 16.36 -15.55
N GLY A 254 -11.94 17.11 -14.46
CA GLY A 254 -12.76 18.33 -14.43
C GLY A 254 -14.27 18.09 -14.39
N VAL A 255 -14.73 16.84 -14.31
CA VAL A 255 -16.16 16.49 -14.23
C VAL A 255 -16.52 16.08 -12.81
N CYS A 256 -17.56 16.69 -12.24
CA CYS A 256 -18.10 16.32 -10.93
C CYS A 256 -18.75 14.93 -11.02
N VAL A 257 -18.16 13.92 -10.37
CA VAL A 257 -18.64 12.53 -10.38
C VAL A 257 -19.33 12.12 -9.08
N HIS A 258 -19.16 12.89 -8.01
CA HIS A 258 -19.81 12.68 -6.73
C HIS A 258 -20.09 14.02 -6.04
N ARG A 259 -21.24 14.12 -5.38
CA ARG A 259 -21.61 15.26 -4.54
C ARG A 259 -22.47 14.77 -3.38
N THR A 260 -22.09 15.13 -2.17
CA THR A 260 -22.89 14.85 -0.97
C THR A 260 -24.12 15.73 -1.00
N VAL A 261 -25.31 15.13 -0.92
CA VAL A 261 -26.57 15.87 -0.78
C VAL A 261 -26.64 16.35 0.67
N LYS A 262 -26.95 17.64 0.87
CA LYS A 262 -27.20 18.21 2.19
C LYS A 262 -28.44 17.58 2.83
#